data_AF-A0AAJ3KLP5-F1
#
_entry.id   AF-A0AAJ3KLP5-F1
#
_cell.length_a   1.000
_cell.length_b   1.000
_cell.length_c   1.000
_cell.angle_alpha   90.00
_cell.angle_beta   90.00
_cell.angle_gamma   90.00
#
_symmetry.space_group_name_H-M   'P 1'
#
loop_
_entity.id
_entity.type
_entity.pdbx_description
1 polymer ?
#
loop_
_entity_poly.entity_id
_entity_poly.type
_entity_poly.pdbx_seq_one_letter_code
_entity_poly.pdbx_strand_id
1 'polypeptide(L)'
;MQGKIIKGIAGFYYVNVVESGVYECKAKGVFRKEKIKPLVGDNVRIEILDEENKTGNIVEIFPRKNELIRPAVANIDQALVVFAVTKPTPHFNLLDRFLVMMERKEIPVVLCFNKKDIATSPEIAELEAIYEKCGYPIVFTSALEQENIEEIRRLLLKKTTAIAGPSGVGKSSLINLLQNQVQMETGTISRKIERGKHTTRHSELIAVDEDSYIMDTPGFSSLYVNDFEKEELKYYFREFASYEGQCRFQGCDHVHEPGCAVKEALEEGKIHPIRYKNYLEMYTELKEKKRY
;
A
#
# COMPACT_ATOMS: atom_id res chain seq x y z
N MET A 1 -9.85 5.28 26.31
CA MET A 1 -8.97 4.25 25.71
C MET A 1 -8.41 4.74 24.38
N GLN A 2 -7.30 4.20 23.91
CA GLN A 2 -6.78 4.50 22.57
C GLN A 2 -7.15 3.38 21.61
N GLY A 3 -7.41 3.71 20.35
CA GLY A 3 -7.73 2.73 19.32
C GLY A 3 -7.56 3.28 17.92
N LYS A 4 -7.87 2.47 16.92
CA LYS A 4 -7.75 2.82 15.50
C LYS A 4 -9.12 2.76 14.83
N ILE A 5 -9.48 3.80 14.07
CA ILE A 5 -10.70 3.77 13.26
C ILE A 5 -10.54 2.73 12.15
N ILE A 6 -11.30 1.65 12.20
CA ILE A 6 -11.26 0.59 11.17
C ILE A 6 -12.35 0.75 10.11
N LYS A 7 -13.45 1.44 10.43
CA LYS A 7 -14.58 1.63 9.49
C LYS A 7 -15.36 2.90 9.83
N GLY A 8 -15.87 3.58 8.80
CA GLY A 8 -16.73 4.76 8.95
C GLY A 8 -18.00 4.64 8.12
N ILE A 9 -19.17 4.73 8.75
CA ILE A 9 -20.49 4.62 8.11
C ILE A 9 -21.43 5.68 8.65
N ALA A 10 -21.95 6.56 7.78
CA ALA A 10 -23.02 7.51 8.12
C ALA A 10 -22.79 8.34 9.42
N GLY A 11 -21.54 8.70 9.73
CA GLY A 11 -21.19 9.47 10.93
C GLY A 11 -20.90 8.63 12.19
N PHE A 12 -21.02 7.31 12.09
CA PHE A 12 -20.50 6.35 13.05
C PHE A 12 -19.11 5.88 12.64
N TYR A 13 -18.25 5.67 13.62
CA TYR A 13 -16.87 5.22 13.46
C TYR A 13 -16.66 3.99 14.33
N TYR A 14 -16.21 2.91 13.72
CA TYR A 14 -15.87 1.68 14.44
C TYR A 14 -14.39 1.74 14.79
N VAL A 15 -14.09 1.71 16.08
CA VAL A 15 -12.74 1.87 16.62
C VAL A 15 -12.28 0.54 17.20
N ASN A 16 -11.24 -0.06 16.63
CA ASN A 16 -10.60 -1.23 17.24
C ASN A 16 -9.73 -0.77 18.40
N VAL A 17 -9.94 -1.36 19.58
CA VAL A 17 -9.11 -1.17 20.75
C VAL A 17 -8.48 -2.52 21.06
N VAL A 18 -7.14 -2.56 21.00
CA VAL A 18 -6.34 -3.78 21.26
C VAL A 18 -6.77 -4.39 22.60
N GLU A 19 -6.93 -5.72 22.64
CA GLU A 19 -7.42 -6.51 23.79
C GLU A 19 -8.86 -6.22 24.26
N SER A 20 -9.55 -5.20 23.73
CA SER A 20 -10.86 -4.75 24.23
C SER A 20 -11.99 -4.79 23.20
N GLY A 21 -11.65 -5.13 21.96
CA GLY A 21 -12.58 -5.29 20.85
C GLY A 21 -12.94 -3.97 20.14
N VAL A 22 -14.01 -4.01 19.36
CA VAL A 22 -14.43 -2.90 18.50
C VAL A 22 -15.53 -2.10 19.18
N TYR A 23 -15.39 -0.77 19.23
CA TYR A 23 -16.38 0.14 19.77
C TYR A 23 -17.08 0.93 18.66
N GLU A 24 -18.41 1.01 18.69
CA GLU A 24 -19.19 1.91 17.86
C GLU A 24 -19.16 3.32 18.46
N CYS A 25 -18.48 4.25 17.78
CA CYS A 25 -18.21 5.59 18.29
C CYS A 25 -18.85 6.68 17.43
N LYS A 26 -19.20 7.80 18.08
CA LYS A 26 -19.54 9.07 17.39
C LYS A 26 -18.43 10.08 17.57
N ALA A 27 -18.18 10.87 16.53
CA ALA A 27 -17.25 12.01 16.63
C ALA A 27 -17.92 13.19 17.35
N LYS A 28 -17.29 13.74 18.39
CA LYS A 28 -17.79 14.95 19.07
C LYS A 28 -17.93 16.12 18.08
N GLY A 29 -18.95 16.96 18.28
CA GLY A 29 -19.26 18.08 17.38
C GLY A 29 -18.15 19.12 17.21
N VAL A 30 -17.17 19.13 18.12
CA VAL A 30 -15.97 19.99 18.07
C VAL A 30 -15.18 19.76 16.76
N PHE A 31 -15.04 18.52 16.31
CA PHE A 31 -14.33 18.22 15.06
C PHE A 31 -14.97 18.88 13.83
N ARG A 32 -16.30 19.02 13.80
CA ARG A 32 -17.00 19.74 12.72
C ARG A 32 -16.69 21.24 12.75
N LYS A 33 -16.56 21.82 13.94
CA LYS A 33 -16.19 23.24 14.11
C LYS A 33 -14.75 23.50 13.67
N GLU A 34 -13.85 22.57 13.97
CA GLU A 34 -12.43 22.63 13.60
C GLU A 34 -12.15 22.15 12.17
N LYS A 35 -13.18 21.75 11.42
CA LYS A 35 -13.07 21.17 10.06
C LYS A 35 -12.20 19.92 9.98
N ILE A 36 -12.01 19.22 11.10
CA ILE A 36 -11.28 17.95 11.16
C ILE A 36 -12.27 16.83 10.86
N LYS A 37 -12.03 16.08 9.78
CA LYS A 37 -12.84 14.91 9.43
C LYS A 37 -12.09 13.64 9.87
N PRO A 38 -12.66 12.82 10.77
CA PRO A 38 -12.08 11.52 11.09
C PRO A 38 -12.06 10.62 9.85
N LEU A 39 -10.92 9.96 9.63
CA LEU A 39 -10.67 9.04 8.53
C LEU A 39 -10.44 7.63 9.08
N VAL A 40 -10.67 6.64 8.23
CA VAL A 40 -10.24 5.27 8.52
C VAL A 40 -8.71 5.25 8.62
N GLY A 41 -8.16 4.49 9.57
CA GLY A 41 -6.74 4.46 9.93
C GLY A 41 -6.30 5.53 10.94
N ASP A 42 -7.14 6.52 11.26
CA ASP A 42 -6.83 7.47 12.33
C ASP A 42 -6.66 6.74 13.67
N ASN A 43 -5.57 7.05 14.37
CA ASN A 43 -5.40 6.69 15.77
C ASN A 43 -6.19 7.71 16.60
N VAL A 44 -7.01 7.24 17.53
CA VAL A 44 -7.95 8.07 18.27
C VAL A 44 -7.96 7.73 19.75
N ARG A 45 -8.35 8.71 20.56
CA ARG A 45 -8.77 8.48 21.95
C ARG A 45 -10.29 8.44 22.00
N ILE A 46 -10.84 7.41 22.62
CA ILE A 46 -12.27 7.24 22.88
C ILE A 46 -12.60 7.33 24.37
N GLU A 47 -13.78 7.88 24.64
CA GLU A 47 -14.47 7.85 25.93
C GLU A 47 -15.59 6.82 25.83
N ILE A 48 -15.56 5.80 26.69
CA ILE A 48 -16.56 4.73 26.70
C ILE A 48 -17.85 5.28 27.31
N LEU A 49 -18.97 5.06 26.62
CA LEU A 49 -20.30 5.37 27.13
C LEU A 49 -20.96 4.13 27.74
N ASP A 50 -20.73 2.98 27.13
CA ASP A 50 -21.29 1.69 27.55
C ASP A 50 -20.31 0.58 27.19
N GLU A 51 -19.78 -0.10 28.20
CA GLU A 51 -18.81 -1.18 28.05
C GLU A 51 -19.47 -2.48 27.56
N GLU A 52 -20.69 -2.77 27.99
CA GLU A 52 -21.44 -3.98 27.63
C GLU A 52 -21.87 -3.91 26.15
N ASN A 53 -22.35 -2.75 25.72
CA ASN A 53 -22.76 -2.51 24.33
C ASN A 53 -21.61 -2.04 23.43
N LYS A 54 -20.39 -1.88 23.97
CA LYS A 54 -19.20 -1.38 23.26
C LYS A 54 -19.47 -0.09 22.49
N THR A 55 -19.99 0.93 23.16
CA THR A 55 -20.26 2.25 22.57
C THR A 55 -19.41 3.36 23.18
N GLY A 56 -19.08 4.39 22.40
CA GLY A 56 -18.22 5.47 22.85
C GLY A 56 -18.32 6.76 22.05
N ASN A 57 -17.50 7.74 22.44
CA ASN A 57 -17.27 8.95 21.67
C ASN A 57 -15.79 9.09 21.35
N ILE A 58 -15.46 9.47 20.12
CA ILE A 58 -14.12 9.93 19.77
C ILE A 58 -13.95 11.31 20.43
N VAL A 59 -12.93 11.44 21.27
CA VAL A 59 -12.60 12.68 21.99
C VAL A 59 -11.34 13.36 21.47
N GLU A 60 -10.48 12.61 20.77
CA GLU A 60 -9.25 13.13 20.17
C GLU A 60 -8.86 12.29 18.96
N ILE A 61 -8.26 12.95 17.95
CA ILE A 61 -7.63 12.31 16.80
C ILE A 61 -6.15 12.68 16.86
N PHE A 62 -5.28 11.69 16.91
CA PHE A 62 -3.84 11.92 16.98
C PHE A 62 -3.29 12.39 15.61
N PRO A 63 -2.12 13.07 15.58
CA PRO A 63 -1.50 13.52 14.35
C PRO A 63 -1.30 12.38 13.34
N ARG A 64 -1.63 12.64 12.07
CA ARG A 64 -1.42 11.69 10.99
C ARG A 64 0.03 11.71 10.53
N LYS A 65 0.63 10.54 10.34
CA LYS A 65 1.95 10.45 9.68
C LYS A 65 1.85 10.59 8.16
N ASN A 66 0.77 10.10 7.55
CA ASN A 66 0.49 10.18 6.13
C ASN A 66 -1.01 9.96 5.89
N GLU A 67 -1.47 10.29 4.68
CA GLU A 67 -2.82 10.00 4.21
C GLU A 67 -2.85 9.72 2.70
N LEU A 68 -3.71 8.79 2.29
CA LEU A 68 -4.07 8.61 0.88
C LEU A 68 -5.40 9.31 0.62
N ILE A 69 -5.53 9.89 -0.57
CA ILE A 69 -6.73 10.64 -0.96
C ILE A 69 -7.81 9.67 -1.49
N ARG A 70 -7.40 8.61 -2.20
CA ARG A 70 -8.31 7.65 -2.84
C ARG A 70 -7.75 6.22 -2.74
N PRO A 71 -8.29 5.36 -1.85
CA PRO A 71 -9.34 5.65 -0.88
C PRO A 71 -8.81 6.53 0.26
N ALA A 72 -9.71 7.23 0.97
CA ALA A 72 -9.33 8.12 2.07
C ALA A 72 -8.96 7.33 3.33
N VAL A 73 -7.67 7.22 3.62
CA VAL A 73 -7.12 6.51 4.79
C VAL A 73 -5.93 7.26 5.35
N ALA A 74 -5.73 7.16 6.65
CA ALA A 74 -4.58 7.72 7.36
C ALA A 74 -3.67 6.62 7.91
N ASN A 75 -2.42 7.00 8.20
CA ASN A 75 -1.47 6.20 8.99
C ASN A 75 -1.11 4.84 8.39
N ILE A 76 -0.84 4.79 7.09
CA ILE A 76 -0.32 3.59 6.41
C ILE A 76 1.16 3.40 6.76
N ASP A 77 1.53 2.22 7.26
CA ASP A 77 2.92 1.83 7.58
C ASP A 77 3.69 1.31 6.38
N GLN A 78 3.00 0.63 5.47
CA GLN A 78 3.62 0.06 4.27
C GLN A 78 2.58 -0.26 3.20
N ALA A 79 3.05 -0.54 1.99
CA ALA A 79 2.25 -1.14 0.93
C ALA A 79 2.76 -2.55 0.62
N LEU A 80 1.83 -3.50 0.47
CA LEU A 80 2.09 -4.82 -0.08
C LEU A 80 1.58 -4.85 -1.53
N VAL A 81 2.51 -4.81 -2.48
CA VAL A 81 2.19 -4.75 -3.91
C VAL A 81 2.20 -6.16 -4.48
N VAL A 82 1.01 -6.67 -4.79
CA VAL A 82 0.75 -8.04 -5.21
C VAL A 82 0.64 -8.13 -6.73
N PHE A 83 1.51 -8.93 -7.34
CA PHE A 83 1.43 -9.35 -8.73
C PHE A 83 1.39 -10.88 -8.80
N ALA A 84 0.87 -11.45 -9.88
CA ALA A 84 1.06 -12.87 -10.12
C ALA A 84 2.44 -13.07 -10.76
N VAL A 85 3.11 -14.20 -10.51
CA VAL A 85 4.38 -14.51 -11.19
C VAL A 85 4.18 -14.63 -12.70
N THR A 86 3.12 -15.34 -13.12
CA THR A 86 2.86 -15.66 -14.54
C THR A 86 1.46 -15.28 -15.03
N LYS A 87 0.39 -15.56 -14.26
CA LYS A 87 -1.01 -15.37 -14.73
C LYS A 87 -1.88 -14.58 -13.74
N PRO A 88 -2.30 -13.34 -14.07
CA PRO A 88 -2.00 -12.61 -15.31
C PRO A 88 -0.52 -12.24 -15.41
N THR A 89 -0.02 -12.05 -16.63
CA THR A 89 1.36 -11.66 -16.88
C THR A 89 1.66 -10.34 -16.15
N PRO A 90 2.77 -10.27 -15.38
CA PRO A 90 3.18 -9.02 -14.75
C PRO A 90 3.29 -7.89 -15.77
N HIS A 91 2.57 -6.80 -15.51
CA HIS A 91 2.74 -5.59 -16.30
C HIS A 91 3.77 -4.70 -15.59
N PHE A 92 5.03 -4.76 -16.01
CA PHE A 92 6.13 -4.10 -15.28
C PHE A 92 6.00 -2.58 -15.21
N ASN A 93 5.62 -1.91 -16.31
CA ASN A 93 5.39 -0.47 -16.31
C ASN A 93 4.31 -0.06 -15.27
N LEU A 94 3.34 -0.96 -15.06
CA LEU A 94 2.23 -0.76 -14.14
C LEU A 94 2.70 -0.92 -12.69
N LEU A 95 3.53 -1.93 -12.41
CA LEU A 95 4.22 -2.10 -11.13
C LEU A 95 5.15 -0.92 -10.80
N ASP A 96 5.96 -0.48 -11.75
CA ASP A 96 6.96 0.58 -11.54
C ASP A 96 6.30 1.92 -11.21
N ARG A 97 5.16 2.25 -11.83
CA ARG A 97 4.37 3.43 -11.46
C ARG A 97 3.88 3.39 -10.02
N PHE A 98 3.54 2.21 -9.53
CA PHE A 98 3.14 2.03 -8.13
C PHE A 98 4.29 2.27 -7.19
N LEU A 99 5.46 1.73 -7.52
CA LEU A 99 6.68 1.96 -6.76
C LEU A 99 6.98 3.45 -6.69
N VAL A 100 6.99 4.15 -7.83
CA VAL A 100 7.20 5.61 -7.90
C VAL A 100 6.21 6.38 -7.01
N MET A 101 4.93 6.01 -7.04
CA MET A 101 3.92 6.65 -6.19
C MET A 101 4.17 6.42 -4.70
N MET A 102 4.56 5.21 -4.31
CA MET A 102 4.84 4.86 -2.91
C MET A 102 6.10 5.56 -2.40
N GLU A 103 7.17 5.60 -3.21
CA GLU A 103 8.39 6.35 -2.91
C GLU A 103 8.06 7.82 -2.68
N ARG A 104 7.26 8.43 -3.56
CA ARG A 104 6.83 9.82 -3.42
C ARG A 104 6.03 10.10 -2.14
N LYS A 105 5.26 9.13 -1.68
CA LYS A 105 4.49 9.23 -0.44
C LYS A 105 5.29 8.80 0.79
N GLU A 106 6.56 8.44 0.60
CA GLU A 106 7.45 7.90 1.64
C GLU A 106 6.83 6.68 2.34
N ILE A 107 6.10 5.86 1.59
CA ILE A 107 5.47 4.63 2.08
C ILE A 107 6.37 3.44 1.70
N PRO A 108 6.96 2.73 2.67
CA PRO A 108 7.73 1.51 2.40
C PRO A 108 6.92 0.47 1.61
N VAL A 109 7.55 -0.18 0.63
CA VAL A 109 6.91 -1.21 -0.21
C VAL A 109 7.54 -2.58 0.03
N VAL A 110 6.67 -3.60 0.09
CA VAL A 110 7.02 -5.01 -0.06
C VAL A 110 6.40 -5.52 -1.37
N LEU A 111 7.21 -6.17 -2.20
CA LEU A 111 6.75 -6.83 -3.42
C LEU A 111 6.33 -8.27 -3.09
N CYS A 112 5.12 -8.63 -3.50
CA CYS A 112 4.57 -9.97 -3.33
C CYS A 112 4.24 -10.56 -4.70
N PHE A 113 5.02 -11.54 -5.15
CA PHE A 113 4.73 -12.27 -6.39
C PHE A 113 4.01 -13.57 -6.06
N ASN A 114 2.69 -13.55 -6.21
CA ASN A 114 1.79 -14.64 -5.87
C ASN A 114 1.60 -15.63 -7.03
N LYS A 115 0.95 -16.76 -6.76
CA LYS A 115 0.71 -17.86 -7.71
C LYS A 115 1.99 -18.54 -8.19
N LYS A 116 2.97 -18.69 -7.28
CA LYS A 116 4.21 -19.42 -7.52
C LYS A 116 3.97 -20.87 -7.97
N ASP A 117 2.86 -21.47 -7.52
CA ASP A 117 2.43 -22.84 -7.83
C ASP A 117 2.29 -23.15 -9.34
N ILE A 118 2.02 -22.14 -10.16
CA ILE A 118 1.89 -22.29 -11.62
C ILE A 118 3.04 -21.64 -12.39
N ALA A 119 4.08 -21.20 -11.70
CA ALA A 119 5.22 -20.51 -12.31
C ALA A 119 6.40 -21.45 -12.55
N THR A 120 7.23 -21.09 -13.52
CA THR A 120 8.48 -21.78 -13.83
C THR A 120 9.67 -21.07 -13.16
N SER A 121 10.76 -21.81 -12.91
CA SER A 121 11.98 -21.23 -12.31
C SER A 121 12.55 -20.04 -13.10
N PRO A 122 12.54 -20.02 -14.45
CA PRO A 122 12.99 -18.86 -15.22
C PRO A 122 12.13 -17.60 -15.01
N GLU A 123 10.81 -17.72 -14.86
CA GLU A 123 9.93 -16.57 -14.60
C GLU A 123 10.19 -15.95 -13.22
N ILE A 124 10.46 -16.78 -12.21
CA ILE A 124 10.83 -16.32 -10.87
C ILE A 124 12.18 -15.60 -10.92
N ALA A 125 13.18 -16.21 -11.57
CA ALA A 125 14.52 -15.63 -11.70
C ALA A 125 14.51 -14.29 -12.47
N GLU A 126 13.63 -14.14 -13.47
CA GLU A 126 13.45 -12.86 -14.17
C GLU A 126 12.95 -11.77 -13.22
N LEU A 127 11.94 -12.06 -12.40
CA LEU A 127 11.40 -11.09 -11.43
C LEU A 127 12.43 -10.71 -10.36
N GLU A 128 13.20 -11.67 -9.87
CA GLU A 128 14.33 -11.42 -8.96
C GLU A 128 15.36 -10.50 -9.62
N ALA A 129 15.82 -10.83 -10.83
CA ALA A 129 16.81 -10.05 -11.55
C ALA A 129 16.38 -8.60 -11.82
N ILE A 130 15.07 -8.36 -12.02
CA ILE A 130 14.53 -7.01 -12.21
C ILE A 130 14.54 -6.19 -10.91
N TYR A 131 14.05 -6.76 -9.81
CA TYR A 131 13.69 -5.98 -8.61
C TYR A 131 14.63 -6.13 -7.42
N GLU A 132 15.46 -7.18 -7.34
CA GLU A 132 16.36 -7.41 -6.20
C GLU A 132 17.32 -6.23 -5.99
N LYS A 133 17.91 -5.73 -7.08
CA LYS A 133 18.83 -4.56 -7.06
C LYS A 133 18.13 -3.23 -6.78
N CYS A 134 16.79 -3.19 -6.80
CA CYS A 134 16.03 -2.00 -6.48
C CYS A 134 15.87 -1.77 -4.97
N GLY A 135 16.25 -2.75 -4.13
CA GLY A 135 16.20 -2.62 -2.67
C GLY A 135 14.80 -2.72 -2.06
N TYR A 136 13.86 -3.35 -2.76
CA TYR A 136 12.55 -3.71 -2.20
C TYR A 136 12.62 -5.13 -1.62
N PRO A 137 12.05 -5.40 -0.44
CA PRO A 137 11.78 -6.78 0.00
C PRO A 137 10.86 -7.48 -0.99
N ILE A 138 11.24 -8.69 -1.42
CA ILE A 138 10.49 -9.52 -2.36
C ILE A 138 10.09 -10.81 -1.67
N VAL A 139 8.82 -11.17 -1.77
CA VAL A 139 8.29 -12.45 -1.29
C VAL A 139 7.53 -13.14 -2.42
N PHE A 140 7.90 -14.38 -2.70
CA PHE A 140 7.15 -15.23 -3.62
C PHE A 140 6.18 -16.10 -2.82
N THR A 141 4.90 -16.07 -3.16
CA THR A 141 3.85 -16.78 -2.41
C THR A 141 3.01 -17.68 -3.30
N SER A 142 2.39 -18.69 -2.70
CA SER A 142 1.23 -19.37 -3.28
C SER A 142 0.10 -19.31 -2.28
N ALA A 143 -0.94 -18.53 -2.59
CA ALA A 143 -2.19 -18.57 -1.83
C ALA A 143 -2.91 -19.92 -1.96
N LEU A 144 -2.69 -20.67 -3.04
CA LEU A 144 -3.32 -21.98 -3.24
C LEU A 144 -2.68 -23.03 -2.32
N GLU A 145 -1.35 -23.11 -2.34
CA GLU A 145 -0.57 -24.08 -1.55
C GLU A 145 -0.20 -23.55 -0.15
N GLN A 146 -0.63 -22.34 0.18
CA GLN A 146 -0.29 -21.61 1.42
C GLN A 146 1.22 -21.46 1.66
N GLU A 147 2.00 -21.36 0.58
CA GLU A 147 3.45 -21.15 0.64
C GLU A 147 3.80 -19.70 1.00
N ASN A 148 4.71 -19.53 1.96
CA ASN A 148 5.24 -18.24 2.45
C ASN A 148 4.19 -17.26 3.02
N ILE A 149 2.99 -17.74 3.38
CA ILE A 149 1.96 -16.92 4.02
C ILE A 149 2.41 -16.44 5.41
N GLU A 150 3.16 -17.25 6.14
CA GLU A 150 3.69 -16.87 7.46
C GLU A 150 4.75 -15.76 7.37
N GLU A 151 5.51 -15.72 6.28
CA GLU A 151 6.42 -14.62 6.02
C GLU A 151 5.67 -13.31 5.80
N ILE A 152 4.57 -13.34 5.04
CA ILE A 152 3.67 -12.20 4.89
C ILE A 152 3.11 -11.76 6.25
N ARG A 153 2.64 -12.69 7.11
CA ARG A 153 2.17 -12.33 8.46
C ARG A 153 3.21 -11.57 9.27
N ARG A 154 4.44 -12.08 9.32
CA ARG A 154 5.55 -11.41 10.04
C ARG A 154 5.83 -10.01 9.49
N LEU A 155 5.73 -9.82 8.18
CA LEU A 155 5.90 -8.49 7.55
C LEU A 155 4.77 -7.52 7.89
N LEU A 156 3.56 -8.02 8.12
CA LEU A 156 2.36 -7.23 8.46
C LEU A 156 2.21 -6.92 9.95
N LEU A 157 2.95 -7.62 10.82
CA LEU A 157 2.82 -7.53 12.27
C LEU A 157 2.95 -6.07 12.77
N LYS A 158 1.96 -5.61 13.55
CA LYS A 158 1.86 -4.27 14.14
C LYS A 158 1.83 -3.13 13.12
N LYS A 159 1.40 -3.40 11.89
CA LYS A 159 1.38 -2.43 10.79
C LYS A 159 0.00 -2.32 10.17
N THR A 160 -0.31 -1.11 9.70
CA THR A 160 -1.40 -0.82 8.78
C THR A 160 -0.87 -0.91 7.35
N THR A 161 -1.27 -1.94 6.62
CA THR A 161 -0.74 -2.25 5.29
C THR A 161 -1.77 -2.02 4.20
N ALA A 162 -1.44 -1.17 3.22
CA ALA A 162 -2.25 -1.07 2.01
C ALA A 162 -1.89 -2.21 1.05
N ILE A 163 -2.87 -3.03 0.69
CA ILE A 163 -2.67 -4.04 -0.35
C ILE A 163 -3.11 -3.45 -1.68
N ALA A 164 -2.21 -3.52 -2.66
CA ALA A 164 -2.43 -3.05 -4.01
C ALA A 164 -2.01 -4.13 -5.01
N GLY A 165 -2.69 -4.21 -6.14
CA GLY A 165 -2.33 -5.11 -7.24
C GLY A 165 -3.42 -5.15 -8.31
N PRO A 166 -3.10 -5.53 -9.56
CA PRO A 166 -4.11 -5.73 -10.60
C PRO A 166 -5.21 -6.74 -10.21
N SER A 167 -6.31 -6.77 -10.96
CA SER A 167 -7.33 -7.80 -10.76
C SER A 167 -6.78 -9.19 -11.10
N GLY A 168 -7.25 -10.22 -10.41
CA GLY A 168 -6.89 -11.61 -10.70
C GLY A 168 -5.52 -12.08 -10.20
N VAL A 169 -4.70 -11.21 -9.58
CA VAL A 169 -3.38 -11.59 -9.02
C VAL A 169 -3.45 -12.37 -7.70
N GLY A 170 -4.63 -12.46 -7.08
CA GLY A 170 -4.86 -13.24 -5.86
C GLY A 170 -4.85 -12.44 -4.55
N LYS A 171 -5.01 -11.11 -4.58
CA LYS A 171 -5.15 -10.27 -3.38
C LYS A 171 -6.21 -10.77 -2.40
N SER A 172 -7.44 -10.99 -2.87
CA SER A 172 -8.54 -11.44 -2.01
C SER A 172 -8.27 -12.82 -1.40
N SER A 173 -7.61 -13.72 -2.15
CA SER A 173 -7.19 -15.02 -1.62
C SER A 173 -6.18 -14.89 -0.49
N LEU A 174 -5.17 -14.02 -0.66
CA LEU A 174 -4.19 -13.72 0.41
C LEU A 174 -4.88 -13.09 1.63
N ILE A 175 -5.73 -12.08 1.43
CA ILE A 175 -6.48 -11.41 2.49
C ILE A 175 -7.29 -12.42 3.30
N ASN A 176 -8.03 -13.31 2.63
CA ASN A 176 -8.84 -14.32 3.29
C ASN A 176 -8.00 -15.29 4.14
N LEU A 177 -6.83 -15.72 3.64
CA LEU A 177 -5.92 -16.59 4.41
C LEU A 177 -5.33 -15.90 5.63
N LEU A 178 -5.04 -14.60 5.52
CA LEU A 178 -4.53 -13.80 6.62
C LEU A 178 -5.62 -13.53 7.67
N GLN A 179 -6.86 -13.30 7.22
CA GLN A 179 -7.99 -13.04 8.11
C GLN A 179 -8.54 -14.29 8.81
N ASN A 180 -8.57 -15.45 8.15
CA ASN A 180 -9.14 -16.69 8.70
C ASN A 180 -8.46 -17.17 9.99
N GLN A 181 -7.27 -16.67 10.29
CA GLN A 181 -6.56 -16.99 11.54
C GLN A 181 -6.85 -16.01 12.68
N VAL A 182 -7.70 -15.01 12.46
CA VAL A 182 -8.09 -14.04 13.47
C VAL A 182 -9.40 -14.44 14.13
N GLN A 183 -9.36 -14.76 15.43
CA GLN A 183 -10.55 -14.84 16.26
C GLN A 183 -10.77 -13.49 16.95
N MET A 184 -11.48 -12.58 16.30
CA MET A 184 -11.94 -11.36 16.97
C MET A 184 -13.25 -11.64 17.72
N GLU A 185 -13.30 -11.30 19.02
CA GLU A 185 -14.52 -11.29 19.84
C GLU A 185 -15.54 -10.26 19.30
N THR A 186 -16.26 -10.63 18.24
CA THR A 186 -17.17 -9.72 17.51
C THR A 186 -18.61 -10.23 17.50
N GLY A 187 -18.96 -11.11 18.45
CA GLY A 187 -20.21 -11.89 18.46
C GLY A 187 -21.51 -11.09 18.27
N THR A 188 -21.55 -9.80 18.63
CA THR A 188 -22.72 -8.93 18.46
C THR A 188 -22.57 -7.86 17.36
N ILE A 189 -21.34 -7.39 17.09
CA ILE A 189 -21.08 -6.31 16.11
C ILE A 189 -20.93 -6.89 14.68
N SER A 190 -20.46 -8.13 14.55
CA SER A 190 -20.27 -8.83 13.26
C SER A 190 -21.54 -8.82 12.40
N ARG A 191 -22.73 -9.06 12.99
CA ARG A 191 -24.02 -9.01 12.26
C ARG A 191 -24.40 -7.62 11.72
N LYS A 192 -23.96 -6.53 12.37
CA LYS A 192 -24.17 -5.15 11.88
C LYS A 192 -23.14 -4.79 10.80
N ILE A 193 -21.92 -5.34 10.89
CA ILE A 193 -20.82 -5.15 9.93
C ILE A 193 -21.05 -5.95 8.63
N GLU A 194 -21.62 -7.17 8.73
CA GLU A 194 -21.87 -8.12 7.62
C GLU A 194 -22.84 -7.61 6.54
N ARG A 195 -23.65 -6.57 6.83
CA ARG A 195 -24.56 -6.00 5.83
C ARG A 195 -23.86 -5.26 4.69
N GLY A 196 -22.55 -5.06 4.76
CA GLY A 196 -21.73 -4.49 3.70
C GLY A 196 -20.91 -5.55 2.97
N LYS A 197 -21.56 -6.34 2.10
CA LYS A 197 -20.85 -7.12 1.07
C LYS A 197 -19.85 -6.18 0.38
N HIS A 198 -18.55 -6.53 0.39
CA HIS A 198 -17.42 -5.75 -0.13
C HIS A 198 -17.80 -4.84 -1.31
N THR A 199 -18.29 -3.65 -1.00
CA THR A 199 -18.72 -2.66 -1.98
C THR A 199 -17.71 -1.55 -1.89
N THR A 200 -16.92 -1.44 -2.95
CA THR A 200 -15.67 -0.70 -3.14
C THR A 200 -15.77 0.84 -3.02
N ARG A 201 -16.77 1.36 -2.29
CA ARG A 201 -17.00 2.81 -2.08
C ARG A 201 -16.70 3.30 -0.66
N HIS A 202 -16.54 2.41 0.32
CA HIS A 202 -16.14 2.77 1.68
C HIS A 202 -14.78 2.15 2.00
N SER A 203 -13.85 2.97 2.51
CA SER A 203 -12.56 2.50 3.04
C SER A 203 -12.83 1.71 4.33
N GLU A 204 -12.26 0.53 4.44
CA GLU A 204 -12.37 -0.35 5.62
C GLU A 204 -11.00 -1.01 5.85
N LEU A 205 -10.60 -1.09 7.12
CA LEU A 205 -9.46 -1.88 7.56
C LEU A 205 -9.94 -3.25 8.00
N ILE A 206 -9.32 -4.28 7.43
CA ILE A 206 -9.47 -5.67 7.80
C ILE A 206 -8.39 -5.96 8.83
N ALA A 207 -8.76 -6.24 10.06
CA ALA A 207 -7.79 -6.71 11.05
C ALA A 207 -7.36 -8.14 10.70
N VAL A 208 -6.04 -8.34 10.64
CA VAL A 208 -5.37 -9.62 10.35
C VAL A 208 -4.54 -10.13 11.53
N ASP A 209 -4.50 -9.34 12.60
CA ASP A 209 -4.01 -9.65 13.93
C ASP A 209 -4.63 -8.64 14.92
N GLU A 210 -4.33 -8.73 16.21
CA GLU A 210 -4.83 -7.82 17.26
C GLU A 210 -4.54 -6.34 16.97
N ASP A 211 -3.34 -6.05 16.45
CA ASP A 211 -2.90 -4.69 16.10
C ASP A 211 -2.27 -4.61 14.69
N SER A 212 -2.70 -5.51 13.78
CA SER A 212 -2.25 -5.53 12.39
C SER A 212 -3.45 -5.40 11.46
N TYR A 213 -3.34 -4.51 10.48
CA TYR A 213 -4.48 -4.12 9.64
C TYR A 213 -4.10 -4.17 8.17
N ILE A 214 -5.03 -4.62 7.35
CA ILE A 214 -4.96 -4.59 5.91
C ILE A 214 -6.03 -3.66 5.37
N MET A 215 -5.66 -2.82 4.43
CA MET A 215 -6.59 -2.07 3.61
C MET A 215 -6.60 -2.65 2.20
N ASP A 216 -7.75 -3.17 1.77
CA ASP A 216 -7.95 -3.49 0.37
C ASP A 216 -8.23 -2.19 -0.40
N THR A 217 -7.31 -1.81 -1.28
CA THR A 217 -7.49 -0.61 -2.11
C THR A 217 -8.19 -1.00 -3.42
N PRO A 218 -9.46 -0.62 -3.63
CA PRO A 218 -10.08 -0.82 -4.92
C PRO A 218 -9.42 0.07 -5.97
N GLY A 219 -8.87 -0.58 -6.99
CA GLY A 219 -8.35 0.08 -8.19
C GLY A 219 -6.86 0.37 -8.10
N PHE A 220 -6.08 -0.59 -8.58
CA PHE A 220 -4.70 -0.33 -9.00
C PHE A 220 -4.66 0.81 -10.05
N SER A 221 -5.73 1.03 -10.80
CA SER A 221 -5.77 2.09 -11.83
C SER A 221 -6.25 3.46 -11.36
N SER A 222 -6.91 3.57 -10.20
CA SER A 222 -7.47 4.85 -9.70
C SER A 222 -6.50 5.63 -8.82
N LEU A 223 -5.37 5.02 -8.46
CA LEU A 223 -4.31 5.61 -7.64
C LEU A 223 -3.37 6.53 -8.45
N TYR A 224 -3.50 6.60 -9.78
CA TYR A 224 -2.65 7.45 -10.62
C TYR A 224 -2.98 8.92 -10.45
N VAL A 225 -2.22 9.59 -9.59
CA VAL A 225 -2.11 11.04 -9.60
C VAL A 225 -0.63 11.40 -9.57
N ASN A 226 -0.07 11.70 -10.74
CA ASN A 226 1.28 12.22 -10.85
C ASN A 226 1.24 13.72 -10.58
N ASP A 227 1.23 14.13 -9.32
CA ASP A 227 1.38 15.55 -8.94
C ASP A 227 2.86 15.99 -8.85
N PHE A 228 3.77 15.37 -9.60
CA PHE A 228 5.21 15.68 -9.59
C PHE A 228 5.71 15.92 -11.00
N GLU A 229 6.81 16.66 -11.08
CA GLU A 229 7.42 17.07 -12.34
C GLU A 229 8.32 15.98 -12.92
N LYS A 230 8.50 15.98 -14.24
CA LYS A 230 9.34 14.98 -14.93
C LYS A 230 10.77 14.95 -14.37
N GLU A 231 11.29 16.10 -13.95
CA GLU A 231 12.62 16.28 -13.36
C GLU A 231 12.74 15.60 -11.98
N GLU A 232 11.61 15.39 -11.28
CA GLU A 232 11.56 14.72 -9.98
C GLU A 232 11.51 13.19 -10.10
N LEU A 233 11.13 12.66 -11.27
CA LEU A 233 10.90 11.21 -11.45
C LEU A 233 12.11 10.36 -11.05
N LYS A 234 13.33 10.85 -11.32
CA LYS A 234 14.58 10.14 -11.01
C LYS A 234 14.75 9.81 -9.53
N TYR A 235 14.22 10.63 -8.64
CA TYR A 235 14.33 10.42 -7.19
C TYR A 235 13.42 9.29 -6.69
N TYR A 236 12.45 8.87 -7.49
CA TYR A 236 11.51 7.80 -7.15
C TYR A 236 11.92 6.44 -7.73
N PHE A 237 13.09 6.34 -8.36
CA PHE A 237 13.75 5.09 -8.74
C PHE A 237 14.92 4.85 -7.78
N ARG A 238 14.70 4.01 -6.76
CA ARG A 238 15.68 3.75 -5.69
C ARG A 238 17.06 3.37 -6.20
N GLU A 239 17.11 2.57 -7.26
CA GLU A 239 18.35 2.10 -7.87
C GLU A 239 19.19 3.23 -8.50
N PHE A 240 18.63 4.43 -8.71
CA PHE A 240 19.36 5.58 -9.24
C PHE A 240 20.07 6.39 -8.15
N ALA A 241 19.62 6.28 -6.89
CA ALA A 241 20.12 7.10 -5.78
C ALA A 241 21.63 6.96 -5.59
N SER A 242 22.19 5.77 -5.81
CA SER A 242 23.63 5.52 -5.69
C SER A 242 24.49 6.19 -6.77
N TYR A 243 23.88 6.76 -7.82
CA TYR A 243 24.54 7.43 -8.94
C TYR A 243 24.29 8.95 -8.94
N GLU A 244 23.54 9.47 -7.97
CA GLU A 244 23.28 10.89 -7.85
C GLU A 244 24.58 11.68 -7.67
N GLY A 245 24.72 12.79 -8.40
CA GLY A 245 25.93 13.62 -8.38
C GLY A 245 27.14 13.04 -9.12
N GLN A 246 27.06 11.82 -9.66
CA GLN A 246 28.16 11.19 -10.42
C GLN A 246 28.09 11.43 -11.92
N CYS A 247 26.98 11.99 -12.41
CA CYS A 247 26.86 12.38 -13.81
C CYS A 247 27.78 13.57 -14.13
N ARG A 248 28.24 13.65 -15.39
CA ARG A 248 29.06 14.76 -15.89
C ARG A 248 28.40 16.13 -15.72
N PHE A 249 27.06 16.18 -15.82
CA PHE A 249 26.28 17.41 -15.73
C PHE A 249 25.41 17.43 -14.47
N GLN A 250 25.39 18.57 -13.79
CA GLN A 250 24.44 18.81 -12.69
C GLN A 250 23.01 18.87 -13.23
N GLY A 251 22.06 18.30 -12.49
CA GLY A 251 20.66 18.27 -12.88
C GLY A 251 20.31 17.24 -13.97
N CYS A 252 21.22 16.30 -14.28
CA CYS A 252 20.98 15.20 -15.22
C CYS A 252 19.65 14.48 -14.90
N ASP A 253 18.79 14.34 -15.91
CA ASP A 253 17.55 13.55 -15.84
C ASP A 253 17.75 12.12 -16.35
N HIS A 254 18.99 11.72 -16.67
CA HIS A 254 19.31 10.37 -17.13
C HIS A 254 18.54 9.93 -18.39
N VAL A 255 18.22 10.85 -19.30
CA VAL A 255 17.46 10.54 -20.53
C VAL A 255 18.37 10.64 -21.75
N HIS A 256 18.92 11.82 -22.01
CA HIS A 256 19.64 12.15 -23.25
C HIS A 256 21.06 12.66 -22.99
N GLU A 257 21.39 12.95 -21.74
CA GLU A 257 22.61 13.58 -21.30
C GLU A 257 23.84 12.67 -21.54
N PRO A 258 24.94 13.18 -22.12
CA PRO A 258 26.17 12.41 -22.27
C PRO A 258 26.94 12.31 -20.95
N GLY A 259 27.68 11.21 -20.73
CA GLY A 259 28.42 10.96 -19.48
C GLY A 259 27.49 10.81 -18.27
N CYS A 260 26.44 10.00 -18.42
CA CYS A 260 25.44 9.76 -17.39
C CYS A 260 25.77 8.46 -16.66
N ALA A 261 26.08 8.55 -15.36
CA ALA A 261 26.42 7.41 -14.52
C ALA A 261 25.31 6.34 -14.45
N VAL A 262 24.03 6.74 -14.53
CA VAL A 262 22.89 5.81 -14.60
C VAL A 262 22.89 5.00 -15.91
N LYS A 263 23.26 5.62 -17.03
CA LYS A 263 23.36 4.91 -18.32
C LYS A 263 24.58 4.00 -18.38
N GLU A 264 25.69 4.41 -17.77
CA GLU A 264 26.88 3.56 -17.61
C GLU A 264 26.54 2.33 -16.73
N ALA A 265 25.85 2.54 -15.61
CA ALA A 265 25.38 1.46 -14.74
C ALA A 265 24.38 0.51 -15.42
N LEU A 266 23.56 1.02 -16.35
CA LEU A 266 22.71 0.19 -17.20
C LEU A 266 23.54 -0.69 -18.14
N GLU A 267 24.56 -0.13 -18.81
CA GLU A 267 25.46 -0.89 -19.70
C GLU A 267 26.25 -1.97 -18.94
N GLU A 268 26.62 -1.69 -17.68
CA GLU A 268 27.29 -2.64 -16.78
C GLU A 268 26.34 -3.68 -16.15
N GLY A 269 25.03 -3.62 -16.44
CA GLY A 269 24.03 -4.54 -15.89
C GLY A 269 23.72 -4.35 -14.40
N LYS A 270 24.11 -3.21 -13.81
CA LYS A 270 23.76 -2.84 -12.43
C LYS A 270 22.31 -2.34 -12.33
N ILE A 271 21.78 -1.75 -13.40
CA ILE A 271 20.37 -1.37 -13.54
C ILE A 271 19.72 -2.26 -14.59
N HIS A 272 18.56 -2.82 -14.28
CA HIS A 272 17.87 -3.71 -15.21
C HIS A 272 17.26 -2.92 -16.40
N PRO A 273 17.39 -3.37 -17.66
CA PRO A 273 16.87 -2.66 -18.82
C PRO A 273 15.38 -2.35 -18.79
N ILE A 274 14.57 -3.26 -18.22
CA ILE A 274 13.11 -3.05 -18.06
C ILE A 274 12.83 -1.83 -17.17
N ARG A 275 13.57 -1.66 -16.07
CA ARG A 275 13.39 -0.55 -15.14
C ARG A 275 13.72 0.79 -15.79
N TYR A 276 14.85 0.85 -16.49
CA TYR A 276 15.25 2.05 -17.23
C TYR A 276 14.30 2.37 -18.40
N LYS A 277 13.82 1.35 -19.12
CA LYS A 277 12.81 1.53 -20.17
C LYS A 277 11.53 2.16 -19.60
N ASN A 278 11.02 1.62 -18.50
CA ASN A 278 9.79 2.15 -17.86
C ASN A 278 10.01 3.57 -17.33
N TYR A 279 11.20 3.88 -16.80
CA TYR A 279 11.60 5.24 -16.44
C TYR A 279 11.46 6.22 -17.62
N LEU A 280 12.01 5.87 -18.79
CA LEU A 280 11.93 6.71 -20.00
C LEU A 280 10.49 6.90 -20.49
N GLU A 281 9.68 5.84 -20.46
CA GLU A 281 8.25 5.90 -20.82
C GLU A 281 7.50 6.88 -19.90
N MET A 282 7.67 6.73 -18.58
CA MET A 282 7.05 7.62 -17.59
C MET A 282 7.54 9.07 -17.71
N TYR A 283 8.84 9.29 -17.93
CA TYR A 283 9.41 10.62 -18.13
C TYR A 283 8.81 11.31 -19.36
N THR A 284 8.67 10.56 -20.46
CA THR A 284 8.09 11.06 -21.71
C THR A 284 6.63 11.47 -21.53
N GLU A 285 5.83 10.65 -20.86
CA GLU A 285 4.44 10.97 -20.56
C GLU A 285 4.29 12.23 -19.67
N LEU A 286 5.13 12.38 -18.65
CA LEU A 286 5.14 13.58 -17.79
C LEU A 286 5.51 14.83 -18.60
N LYS A 287 6.46 14.71 -19.53
CA LYS A 287 6.85 15.79 -20.44
C LYS A 287 5.71 16.21 -21.38
N GLU A 288 4.90 15.26 -21.84
CA GLU A 288 3.77 15.52 -22.73
C GLU A 288 2.56 16.11 -21.99
N LYS A 289 2.28 15.68 -20.75
CA LYS A 289 1.18 16.21 -19.92
C LYS A 289 1.29 17.71 -19.66
N LYS A 290 2.49 18.27 -19.52
CA LYS A 290 2.72 19.71 -19.32
C LYS A 290 2.37 20.59 -20.52
N ARG A 291 2.11 20.02 -21.70
CA ARG A 291 1.87 20.78 -22.94
C ARG A 291 0.42 21.23 -23.13
N TYR A 292 -0.47 20.95 -22.18
CA TYR A 292 -1.88 21.37 -22.17
C TYR A 292 -2.21 22.13 -20.90
#